data_AF-A0A517QX77-F1
#
_entry.id   AF-A0A517QX77-F1
#
_cell.length_a   1.000
_cell.length_b   1.000
_cell.length_c   1.000
_cell.angle_alpha   90.00
_cell.angle_beta   90.00
_cell.angle_gamma   90.00
#
_symmetry.space_group_name_H-M   'P 1'
#
loop_
_entity.id
_entity.type
_entity.pdbx_description
1 polymer ?
#
loop_
_entity_poly.entity_id
_entity_poly.type
_entity_poly.pdbx_seq_one_letter_code
_entity_poly.pdbx_strand_id
1 'polypeptide(L)'
;MQADAANIWRIPVYLPYLQPTLTDKTVADAEAELGVQLPKEYLELLRAQNGGYICFELPDMAHTVIAGIGEYFPSILHVDWDECREFVSFELDGLIPIDGDGHWHICLDYRNSRSEPRITYADVECDIEKVVASSFSEYLRMLHRVIPDSLVVESVTDINLLRRAISKALNVQFDQPDSSAHGYPVHRANLGRAGNPEWLFLSPNDVPRSFARPHERNFTERHRLLPGNAAHYAELPADSYLLRVPDRAREGLLKSLEQSDWLAGPLKDYVSNQ
;
A
#
# COMPACT_ATOMS: atom_id res chain seq x y z
N MET A 1 10.34 13.21 -1.37
CA MET A 1 9.44 13.35 -0.20
C MET A 1 9.69 12.28 0.85
N GLN A 2 9.77 12.65 2.13
CA GLN A 2 9.89 11.72 3.28
C GLN A 2 8.51 11.19 3.69
N ALA A 3 8.42 9.96 4.20
CA ALA A 3 7.17 9.39 4.68
C ALA A 3 6.62 10.12 5.92
N ASP A 4 5.34 10.46 5.91
CA ASP A 4 4.62 11.04 7.05
C ASP A 4 3.13 10.64 7.04
N ALA A 5 2.39 11.11 8.05
CA ALA A 5 0.98 10.77 8.23
C ALA A 5 0.07 11.20 7.07
N ALA A 6 0.48 12.19 6.27
CA ALA A 6 -0.31 12.72 5.16
C ALA A 6 -0.08 11.95 3.84
N ASN A 7 1.07 11.30 3.67
CA ASN A 7 1.46 10.67 2.40
C ASN A 7 1.70 9.17 2.46
N ILE A 8 1.83 8.56 3.65
CA ILE A 8 2.26 7.17 3.78
C ILE A 8 1.19 6.17 3.36
N TRP A 9 -0.09 6.48 3.60
CA TRP A 9 -1.20 5.55 3.43
C TRP A 9 -1.61 5.36 1.98
N ARG A 10 -1.90 4.11 1.60
CA ARG A 10 -2.40 3.78 0.27
C ARG A 10 -3.88 4.11 0.11
N ILE A 11 -4.21 4.70 -1.03
CA ILE A 11 -5.58 4.98 -1.45
C ILE A 11 -5.91 4.09 -2.66
N PRO A 12 -7.07 3.39 -2.69
CA PRO A 12 -8.10 3.35 -1.66
C PRO A 12 -7.67 2.57 -0.41
N VAL A 13 -8.21 2.97 0.75
CA VAL A 13 -8.00 2.27 2.02
C VAL A 13 -8.71 0.91 1.97
N TYR A 14 -7.96 -0.16 2.21
CA TYR A 14 -8.52 -1.50 2.33
C TYR A 14 -9.11 -1.69 3.74
N LEU A 15 -10.44 -1.59 3.81
CA LEU A 15 -11.19 -1.52 5.08
C LEU A 15 -11.04 -2.73 6.02
N PRO A 16 -10.79 -3.97 5.55
CA PRO A 16 -10.48 -5.07 6.46
C PRO A 16 -9.27 -4.79 7.36
N TYR A 17 -8.28 -4.07 6.83
CA TYR A 17 -7.03 -3.75 7.54
C TYR A 17 -7.08 -2.43 8.30
N LEU A 18 -8.22 -1.73 8.24
CA LEU A 18 -8.43 -0.48 8.96
C LEU A 18 -9.04 -0.76 10.33
N GLN A 19 -8.38 -0.27 11.38
CA GLN A 19 -8.92 -0.25 12.74
C GLN A 19 -9.90 0.92 12.93
N PRO A 20 -10.72 0.90 14.00
CA PRO A 20 -11.45 2.09 14.43
C PRO A 20 -10.51 3.29 14.68
N THR A 21 -11.07 4.51 14.62
CA THR A 21 -10.32 5.74 14.92
C THR A 21 -9.59 5.62 16.25
N LEU A 22 -8.30 5.92 16.22
CA LEU A 22 -7.46 5.82 17.41
C LEU A 22 -7.89 6.86 18.46
N THR A 23 -8.10 6.41 19.70
CA THR A 23 -8.41 7.27 20.84
C THR A 23 -7.33 7.16 21.90
N ASP A 24 -7.17 8.18 22.74
CA ASP A 24 -6.19 8.13 23.84
C ASP A 24 -6.48 6.98 24.81
N LYS A 25 -7.75 6.60 24.99
CA LYS A 25 -8.12 5.40 25.76
C LYS A 25 -7.59 4.13 25.10
N THR A 26 -7.80 3.97 23.80
CA THR A 26 -7.31 2.80 23.05
C THR A 26 -5.79 2.70 23.10
N VAL A 27 -5.08 3.84 23.05
CA VAL A 27 -3.61 3.87 23.21
C VAL A 27 -3.22 3.42 24.62
N ALA A 28 -3.82 3.99 25.66
CA ALA A 28 -3.50 3.64 27.04
C ALA A 28 -3.80 2.17 27.36
N ASP A 29 -4.91 1.63 26.85
CA ASP A 29 -5.25 0.21 27.01
C ASP A 29 -4.21 -0.68 26.29
N ALA A 30 -3.80 -0.33 25.07
CA ALA A 30 -2.78 -1.06 24.31
C ALA A 30 -1.40 -1.02 24.97
N GLU A 31 -0.94 0.15 25.42
CA GLU A 31 0.33 0.30 26.15
C GLU A 31 0.33 -0.51 27.46
N ALA A 32 -0.81 -0.57 28.16
CA ALA A 32 -0.96 -1.37 29.36
C ALA A 32 -0.92 -2.88 29.08
N GLU A 33 -1.58 -3.34 28.00
CA GLU A 33 -1.55 -4.74 27.56
C GLU A 33 -0.13 -5.17 27.15
N LEU A 34 0.54 -4.35 26.35
CA LEU A 34 1.88 -4.63 25.82
C LEU A 34 2.99 -4.38 26.86
N GLY A 35 2.72 -3.62 27.92
CA GLY A 35 3.69 -3.28 28.97
C GLY A 35 4.79 -2.31 28.53
N VAL A 36 4.53 -1.50 27.50
CA VAL A 36 5.47 -0.58 26.84
C VAL A 36 4.84 0.78 26.56
N GLN A 37 5.66 1.78 26.24
CA GLN A 37 5.22 3.04 25.64
C GLN A 37 5.44 3.00 24.12
N LEU A 38 4.42 3.37 23.36
CA LEU A 38 4.46 3.35 21.90
C LEU A 38 5.18 4.59 21.37
N PRO A 39 5.94 4.48 20.24
CA PRO A 39 6.64 5.63 19.68
C PRO A 39 5.67 6.74 19.31
N LYS A 40 6.04 7.99 19.61
CA LYS A 40 5.20 9.16 19.31
C LYS A 40 4.85 9.24 17.83
N GLU A 41 5.85 9.05 16.95
CA GLU A 41 5.68 9.09 15.50
C GLU A 41 4.76 7.98 14.99
N TYR A 42 4.79 6.80 15.61
CA TYR A 42 3.88 5.71 15.27
C TYR A 42 2.43 6.09 15.61
N LEU A 43 2.20 6.65 16.80
CA LEU A 43 0.88 7.15 17.20
C LEU A 43 0.40 8.31 16.33
N GLU A 44 1.30 9.20 15.88
CA GLU A 44 0.98 10.28 14.95
C GLU A 44 0.48 9.74 13.59
N LEU A 45 1.12 8.70 13.05
CA LEU A 45 0.64 8.01 11.85
C LEU A 45 -0.75 7.40 12.09
N LEU A 46 -0.92 6.66 13.18
CA LEU A 46 -2.16 5.94 13.48
C LEU A 46 -3.34 6.86 13.77
N ARG A 47 -3.09 8.09 14.23
CA ARG A 47 -4.12 9.12 14.37
C ARG A 47 -4.65 9.62 13.03
N ALA A 48 -3.83 9.61 11.97
CA ALA A 48 -4.31 9.93 10.62
C ALA A 48 -5.08 8.75 10.00
N GLN A 49 -4.56 7.54 10.16
CA GLN A 49 -5.24 6.30 9.79
C GLN A 49 -4.73 5.15 10.65
N ASN A 50 -5.62 4.46 11.35
CA ASN A 50 -5.23 3.43 12.31
C ASN A 50 -4.99 2.09 11.59
N GLY A 51 -3.86 2.00 10.89
CA GLY A 51 -3.39 0.81 10.20
C GLY A 51 -3.80 0.71 8.73
N GLY A 52 -3.14 -0.19 8.00
CA GLY A 52 -3.45 -0.51 6.60
C GLY A 52 -2.22 -0.51 5.69
N TYR A 53 -2.48 -0.60 4.39
CA TYR A 53 -1.43 -0.58 3.38
C TYR A 53 -0.76 0.79 3.26
N ILE A 54 0.54 0.76 2.98
CA ILE A 54 1.35 1.95 2.71
C ILE A 54 1.80 2.03 1.24
N CYS A 55 2.23 3.22 0.84
CA CYS A 55 2.81 3.54 -0.48
C CYS A 55 4.33 3.59 -0.46
N PHE A 56 4.95 3.11 0.61
CA PHE A 56 6.40 3.15 0.82
C PHE A 56 6.95 1.74 1.03
N GLU A 57 8.23 1.56 0.74
CA GLU A 57 8.98 0.33 0.97
C GLU A 57 10.27 0.61 1.72
N LEU A 58 10.83 -0.44 2.33
CA LEU A 58 12.21 -0.46 2.78
C LEU A 58 13.09 -1.08 1.69
N PRO A 59 14.32 -0.58 1.45
CA PRO A 59 15.22 -1.18 0.48
C PRO A 59 15.49 -2.65 0.82
N ASP A 60 15.38 -3.52 -0.20
CA ASP A 60 15.68 -4.96 -0.13
C ASP A 60 14.86 -5.74 0.91
N MET A 61 13.72 -5.22 1.38
CA MET A 61 12.89 -5.85 2.40
C MET A 61 11.40 -5.74 2.05
N ALA A 62 10.66 -6.83 2.24
CA ALA A 62 9.21 -6.81 2.11
C ALA A 62 8.63 -5.90 3.22
N HIS A 63 7.89 -4.88 2.80
CA HIS A 63 7.19 -3.99 3.71
C HIS A 63 6.05 -3.30 2.97
N THR A 64 4.82 -3.56 3.36
CA THR A 64 3.64 -3.08 2.61
C THR A 64 2.51 -2.60 3.49
N VAL A 65 2.57 -2.86 4.80
CA VAL A 65 1.52 -2.56 5.76
C VAL A 65 2.14 -1.97 7.03
N ILE A 66 1.38 -1.11 7.69
CA ILE A 66 1.62 -0.79 9.10
C ILE A 66 0.39 -1.27 9.87
N ALA A 67 0.60 -2.14 10.86
CA ALA A 67 -0.44 -2.64 11.75
C ALA A 67 -1.07 -1.49 12.53
N GLY A 68 -2.35 -1.61 12.84
CA GLY A 68 -3.03 -0.64 13.70
C GLY A 68 -3.09 -1.09 15.15
N ILE A 69 -3.83 -0.34 15.95
CA ILE A 69 -4.20 -0.70 17.31
C ILE A 69 -5.70 -0.97 17.36
N GLY A 70 -6.07 -2.23 17.57
CA GLY A 70 -7.47 -2.68 17.70
C GLY A 70 -7.64 -4.17 17.42
N GLU A 71 -8.90 -4.60 17.32
CA GLU A 71 -9.28 -6.03 17.24
C GLU A 71 -9.09 -6.64 15.84
N TYR A 72 -8.84 -5.82 14.82
CA TYR A 72 -8.84 -6.30 13.43
C TYR A 72 -7.44 -6.72 13.00
N PHE A 73 -7.34 -7.64 12.06
CA PHE A 73 -6.04 -7.90 11.43
C PHE A 73 -5.77 -6.83 10.37
N PRO A 74 -4.57 -6.23 10.30
CA PRO A 74 -3.40 -6.44 11.17
C PRO A 74 -3.42 -5.53 12.41
N SER A 75 -2.99 -6.10 13.55
CA SER A 75 -2.92 -5.42 14.85
C SER A 75 -1.62 -5.73 15.55
N ILE A 76 -1.14 -4.77 16.33
CA ILE A 76 -0.01 -4.97 17.25
C ILE A 76 -0.43 -5.64 18.57
N LEU A 77 -1.73 -5.82 18.80
CA LEU A 77 -2.26 -6.49 19.98
C LEU A 77 -2.21 -8.00 19.80
N HIS A 78 -2.26 -8.74 20.92
CA HIS A 78 -2.30 -10.20 20.92
C HIS A 78 -1.14 -10.86 20.17
N VAL A 79 0.07 -10.29 20.32
CA VAL A 79 1.29 -10.89 19.78
C VAL A 79 1.48 -12.27 20.40
N ASP A 80 1.54 -13.29 19.55
CA ASP A 80 1.78 -14.68 19.92
C ASP A 80 2.97 -15.22 19.12
N TRP A 81 3.97 -15.68 19.85
CA TRP A 81 5.22 -16.21 19.30
C TRP A 81 5.38 -17.71 19.57
N ASP A 82 4.42 -18.36 20.24
CA ASP A 82 4.62 -19.71 20.78
C ASP A 82 4.93 -20.74 19.70
N GLU A 83 4.29 -20.62 18.53
CA GLU A 83 4.56 -21.50 17.38
C GLU A 83 5.93 -21.23 16.73
N CYS A 84 6.55 -20.07 16.97
CA CYS A 84 7.81 -19.66 16.35
C CYS A 84 9.05 -19.95 17.23
N ARG A 85 8.88 -20.00 18.56
CA ARG A 85 9.98 -20.08 19.54
C ARG A 85 10.95 -21.25 19.31
N GLU A 86 10.44 -22.38 18.84
CA GLU A 86 11.27 -23.58 18.61
C GLU A 86 12.11 -23.49 17.33
N PHE A 87 11.80 -22.56 16.43
CA PHE A 87 12.43 -22.42 15.11
C PHE A 87 13.52 -21.35 15.04
N VAL A 88 13.65 -20.53 16.08
CA VAL A 88 14.61 -19.42 16.12
C VAL A 88 15.52 -19.47 17.34
N SER A 89 16.72 -18.92 17.20
CA SER A 89 17.74 -18.83 18.25
C SER A 89 17.75 -17.49 18.99
N PHE A 90 17.04 -16.48 18.49
CA PHE A 90 16.95 -15.14 19.07
C PHE A 90 15.71 -14.97 19.97
N GLU A 91 15.79 -14.02 20.91
CA GLU A 91 14.70 -13.71 21.84
C GLU A 91 13.53 -13.03 21.13
N LEU A 92 12.32 -13.59 21.26
CA LEU A 92 11.09 -13.07 20.68
C LEU A 92 10.33 -12.16 21.64
N ASP A 93 10.49 -12.34 22.95
CA ASP A 93 9.79 -11.51 23.95
C ASP A 93 10.23 -10.06 23.84
N GLY A 94 9.28 -9.16 23.60
CA GLY A 94 9.52 -7.74 23.36
C GLY A 94 9.64 -7.34 21.89
N LEU A 95 9.51 -8.28 20.95
CA LEU A 95 9.25 -7.97 19.55
C LEU A 95 7.75 -7.82 19.31
N ILE A 96 7.33 -6.64 18.85
CA ILE A 96 5.93 -6.33 18.53
C ILE A 96 5.82 -6.09 17.01
N PRO A 97 5.23 -7.01 16.24
CA PRO A 97 5.11 -6.88 14.78
C PRO A 97 4.24 -5.70 14.36
N ILE A 98 4.74 -4.88 13.45
CA ILE A 98 3.99 -3.83 12.74
C ILE A 98 3.78 -4.16 11.26
N ASP A 99 4.48 -5.16 10.73
CA ASP A 99 4.24 -5.78 9.43
C ASP A 99 4.73 -7.24 9.48
N GLY A 100 4.27 -8.06 8.55
CA GLY A 100 4.67 -9.45 8.39
C GLY A 100 3.60 -10.31 7.75
N ASP A 101 4.01 -11.50 7.31
CA ASP A 101 3.11 -12.52 6.73
C ASP A 101 3.06 -13.83 7.55
N GLY A 102 3.76 -13.87 8.68
CA GLY A 102 3.88 -15.04 9.55
C GLY A 102 5.19 -15.81 9.37
N HIS A 103 5.94 -15.57 8.29
CA HIS A 103 7.28 -16.11 8.08
C HIS A 103 8.36 -15.08 8.42
N TRP A 104 8.07 -13.81 8.16
CA TRP A 104 8.90 -12.68 8.56
C TRP A 104 8.06 -11.57 9.15
N HIS A 105 8.72 -10.72 9.94
CA HIS A 105 8.11 -9.60 10.65
C HIS A 105 9.04 -8.38 10.68
N ILE A 106 8.45 -7.20 10.57
CA ILE A 106 9.09 -5.94 10.98
C ILE A 106 8.51 -5.57 12.33
N CYS A 107 9.36 -5.43 13.34
CA CYS A 107 8.95 -5.30 14.73
C CYS A 107 9.43 -3.98 15.34
N LEU A 108 8.58 -3.39 16.18
CA LEU A 108 9.04 -2.54 17.27
C LEU A 108 9.74 -3.44 18.29
N ASP A 109 11.04 -3.22 18.51
CA ASP A 109 11.88 -4.06 19.35
C ASP A 109 12.17 -3.38 20.68
N TYR A 110 11.48 -3.86 21.72
CA TYR A 110 11.49 -3.36 23.08
C TYR A 110 12.44 -4.12 24.02
N ARG A 111 13.23 -5.08 23.51
CA ARG A 111 14.11 -5.93 24.34
C ARG A 111 15.11 -5.14 25.18
N ASN A 112 15.49 -3.93 24.72
CA ASN A 112 16.47 -3.07 25.38
C ASN A 112 15.89 -1.75 25.93
N SER A 113 14.64 -1.43 25.62
CA SER A 113 14.01 -0.16 26.00
C SER A 113 12.50 -0.32 26.00
N ARG A 114 11.82 0.18 27.04
CA ARG A 114 10.35 0.13 27.13
C ARG A 114 9.63 1.32 26.49
N SER A 115 10.36 2.34 26.06
CA SER A 115 9.77 3.58 25.53
C SER A 115 10.40 4.06 24.23
N GLU A 116 11.60 3.60 23.91
CA GLU A 116 12.36 3.98 22.72
C GLU A 116 12.75 2.69 21.97
N PRO A 117 11.80 2.00 21.34
CA PRO A 117 12.10 0.77 20.62
C PRO A 117 12.91 1.07 19.35
N ARG A 118 13.83 0.17 19.03
CA ARG A 118 14.44 0.12 17.69
C ARG A 118 13.50 -0.62 16.72
N ILE A 119 13.82 -0.61 15.43
CA ILE A 119 13.12 -1.43 14.43
C ILE A 119 13.99 -2.62 14.07
N THR A 120 13.42 -3.82 14.18
CA THR A 120 14.09 -5.09 13.88
C THR A 120 13.29 -5.86 12.84
N TYR A 121 13.98 -6.35 11.81
CA TYR A 121 13.46 -7.37 10.92
C TYR A 121 13.76 -8.74 11.52
N ALA A 122 12.75 -9.59 11.66
CA ALA A 122 12.85 -10.94 12.16
C ALA A 122 12.25 -11.91 11.14
N ASP A 123 13.08 -12.77 10.57
CA ASP A 123 12.69 -13.89 9.72
C ASP A 123 12.69 -15.14 10.59
N VAL A 124 11.49 -15.57 10.98
CA VAL A 124 11.29 -16.70 11.89
C VAL A 124 11.35 -18.05 11.16
N GLU A 125 11.28 -18.05 9.83
CA GLU A 125 11.48 -19.24 9.01
C GLU A 125 12.97 -19.54 8.81
N CYS A 126 13.81 -18.51 8.69
CA CYS A 126 15.23 -18.64 8.39
C CYS A 126 16.17 -18.48 9.59
N ASP A 127 15.65 -18.23 10.79
CA ASP A 127 16.43 -17.90 12.00
C ASP A 127 17.37 -16.69 11.77
N ILE A 128 16.83 -15.59 11.24
CA ILE A 128 17.58 -14.37 10.95
C ILE A 128 16.91 -13.18 11.63
N GLU A 129 17.69 -12.40 12.39
CA GLU A 129 17.28 -11.06 12.82
C GLU A 129 18.28 -9.99 12.37
N LYS A 130 17.76 -8.80 12.08
CA LYS A 130 18.55 -7.65 11.66
C LYS A 130 17.95 -6.37 12.20
N VAL A 131 18.78 -5.55 12.84
CA VAL A 131 18.39 -4.17 13.17
C VAL A 131 18.25 -3.36 11.88
N VAL A 132 17.07 -2.80 11.67
CA VAL A 132 16.73 -1.96 10.52
C VAL A 132 17.02 -0.50 10.84
N ALA A 133 16.53 -0.01 11.98
CA ALA A 133 16.67 1.38 12.39
C ALA A 133 16.79 1.48 13.92
N SER A 134 17.46 2.50 14.44
CA SER A 134 17.61 2.70 15.89
C SER A 134 16.37 3.29 16.57
N SER A 135 15.42 3.81 15.80
CA SER A 135 14.14 4.35 16.27
C SER A 135 13.08 4.33 15.17
N PHE A 136 11.80 4.50 15.53
CA PHE A 136 10.72 4.64 14.56
C PHE A 136 10.91 5.86 13.63
N SER A 137 11.40 6.98 14.18
CA SER A 137 11.70 8.20 13.40
C SER A 137 12.79 7.96 12.34
N GLU A 138 13.82 7.17 12.66
CA GLU A 138 14.84 6.78 11.67
C GLU A 138 14.27 5.83 10.62
N TYR A 139 13.43 4.88 11.02
CA TYR A 139 12.74 4.01 10.07
C TYR A 139 11.91 4.80 9.06
N LEU A 140 11.16 5.83 9.49
CA LEU A 140 10.42 6.69 8.55
C LEU A 140 11.33 7.44 7.56
N ARG A 141 12.58 7.75 7.94
CA ARG A 141 13.58 8.35 7.03
C ARG A 141 14.13 7.34 6.01
N MET A 142 14.09 6.05 6.31
CA MET A 142 14.54 4.97 5.44
C MET A 142 13.48 4.51 4.44
N LEU A 143 12.22 4.90 4.64
CA LEU A 143 11.14 4.57 3.72
C LEU A 143 11.27 5.33 2.40
N HIS A 144 11.12 4.60 1.30
CA HIS A 144 11.11 5.16 -0.06
C HIS A 144 9.74 5.00 -0.69
N ARG A 145 9.22 6.06 -1.32
CA ARG A 145 7.92 6.00 -2.00
C ARG A 145 8.02 5.08 -3.21
N VAL A 146 7.12 4.11 -3.28
CA VAL A 146 7.01 3.21 -4.43
C VAL A 146 6.32 3.95 -5.57
N ILE A 147 7.03 4.16 -6.67
CA ILE A 147 6.48 4.74 -7.90
C ILE A 147 6.48 3.64 -8.97
N PRO A 148 5.32 3.05 -9.30
CA PRO A 148 5.25 2.00 -10.31
C PRO A 148 5.63 2.57 -11.67
N ASP A 149 6.21 1.70 -12.49
CA ASP A 149 6.60 2.06 -13.85
C ASP A 149 5.37 2.14 -14.78
N SER A 150 4.65 3.25 -14.64
CA SER A 150 3.38 3.53 -15.31
C SER A 150 3.47 4.83 -16.10
N LEU A 151 2.58 4.97 -17.07
CA LEU A 151 2.28 6.24 -17.72
C LEU A 151 1.06 6.88 -17.05
N VAL A 152 0.99 8.20 -17.12
CA VAL A 152 -0.19 9.00 -16.81
C VAL A 152 -0.77 9.45 -18.14
N VAL A 153 -2.08 9.38 -18.29
CA VAL A 153 -2.83 10.00 -19.39
C VAL A 153 -3.77 11.03 -18.76
N GLU A 154 -3.61 12.30 -19.10
CA GLU A 154 -4.37 13.41 -18.51
C GLU A 154 -5.66 13.71 -19.28
N SER A 155 -6.56 14.48 -18.66
CA SER A 155 -7.77 15.03 -19.28
C SER A 155 -8.73 13.99 -19.89
N VAL A 156 -8.82 12.82 -19.26
CA VAL A 156 -9.66 11.71 -19.71
C VAL A 156 -11.11 11.91 -19.27
N THR A 157 -11.88 12.55 -20.15
CA THR A 157 -13.32 12.80 -19.93
C THR A 157 -14.21 11.59 -20.26
N ASP A 158 -13.78 10.71 -21.16
CA ASP A 158 -14.46 9.45 -21.49
C ASP A 158 -13.44 8.32 -21.66
N ILE A 159 -13.43 7.40 -20.69
CA ILE A 159 -12.56 6.23 -20.68
C ILE A 159 -12.73 5.34 -21.92
N ASN A 160 -13.92 5.33 -22.56
CA ASN A 160 -14.15 4.53 -23.75
C ASN A 160 -13.44 5.10 -24.98
N LEU A 161 -13.25 6.42 -25.05
CA LEU A 161 -12.44 7.05 -26.10
C LEU A 161 -10.97 6.67 -25.94
N LEU A 162 -10.45 6.75 -24.71
CA LEU A 162 -9.08 6.33 -24.42
C LEU A 162 -8.86 4.83 -24.72
N ARG A 163 -9.79 3.96 -24.29
CA ARG A 163 -9.75 2.53 -24.61
C ARG A 163 -9.73 2.27 -26.11
N ARG A 164 -10.54 2.98 -26.91
CA ARG A 164 -10.53 2.85 -28.37
C ARG A 164 -9.21 3.30 -28.98
N ALA A 165 -8.63 4.39 -28.49
CA ALA A 165 -7.33 4.87 -28.94
C ALA A 165 -6.22 3.83 -28.67
N ILE A 166 -6.16 3.29 -27.46
CA ILE A 166 -5.20 2.25 -27.07
C ILE A 166 -5.43 0.96 -27.87
N SER A 167 -6.69 0.52 -28.03
CA SER A 167 -7.06 -0.65 -28.83
C SER A 167 -6.58 -0.52 -30.27
N LYS A 168 -6.75 0.66 -30.88
CA LYS A 168 -6.28 0.93 -32.24
C LYS A 168 -4.75 0.95 -32.32
N ALA A 169 -4.09 1.58 -31.37
CA ALA A 169 -2.63 1.73 -31.33
C ALA A 169 -1.91 0.38 -31.19
N LEU A 170 -2.45 -0.51 -30.33
CA LEU A 170 -1.81 -1.77 -29.96
C LEU A 170 -2.45 -3.00 -30.60
N ASN A 171 -3.53 -2.81 -31.37
CA ASN A 171 -4.35 -3.88 -31.92
C ASN A 171 -4.80 -4.89 -30.86
N VAL A 172 -5.40 -4.37 -29.77
CA VAL A 172 -5.88 -5.16 -28.62
C VAL A 172 -7.37 -4.96 -28.35
N GLN A 173 -7.98 -5.95 -27.70
CA GLN A 173 -9.34 -5.86 -27.18
C GLN A 173 -9.32 -5.87 -25.65
N PHE A 174 -9.99 -4.89 -25.04
CA PHE A 174 -10.15 -4.84 -23.59
C PHE A 174 -11.16 -5.88 -23.10
N ASP A 175 -10.86 -6.47 -21.95
CA ASP A 175 -11.78 -7.29 -21.17
C ASP A 175 -12.89 -6.44 -20.55
N GLN A 176 -13.86 -7.10 -19.91
CA GLN A 176 -14.74 -6.44 -18.96
C GLN A 176 -13.91 -5.91 -17.79
N PRO A 177 -14.18 -4.67 -17.33
CA PRO A 177 -13.46 -4.12 -16.19
C PRO A 177 -13.75 -4.94 -14.92
N ASP A 178 -12.74 -5.06 -14.07
CA ASP A 178 -12.86 -5.70 -12.76
C ASP A 178 -12.67 -4.68 -11.65
N SER A 179 -13.54 -4.74 -10.64
CA SER A 179 -13.46 -3.91 -9.44
C SER A 179 -13.17 -4.71 -8.18
N SER A 180 -13.09 -6.04 -8.26
CA SER A 180 -13.01 -6.91 -7.09
C SER A 180 -11.71 -6.70 -6.29
N ALA A 181 -10.60 -6.48 -6.97
CA ALA A 181 -9.29 -6.36 -6.34
C ALA A 181 -9.07 -5.01 -5.64
N HIS A 182 -9.68 -3.93 -6.15
CA HIS A 182 -9.34 -2.55 -5.80
C HIS A 182 -10.53 -1.66 -5.42
N GLY A 183 -11.77 -2.11 -5.57
CA GLY A 183 -12.96 -1.30 -5.29
C GLY A 183 -13.34 -0.31 -6.38
N TYR A 184 -12.61 -0.26 -7.49
CA TYR A 184 -12.90 0.58 -8.66
C TYR A 184 -12.58 -0.16 -9.97
N PRO A 185 -13.21 0.23 -11.11
CA PRO A 185 -12.99 -0.43 -12.38
C PRO A 185 -11.53 -0.34 -12.84
N VAL A 186 -10.87 -1.49 -12.99
CA VAL A 186 -9.58 -1.62 -13.68
C VAL A 186 -9.83 -2.26 -15.04
N HIS A 187 -9.39 -1.57 -16.09
CA HIS A 187 -9.47 -2.04 -17.47
C HIS A 187 -8.17 -2.73 -17.85
N ARG A 188 -8.25 -3.88 -18.51
CA ARG A 188 -7.06 -4.59 -18.99
C ARG A 188 -7.24 -5.12 -20.40
N ALA A 189 -6.13 -5.31 -21.10
CA ALA A 189 -6.09 -6.06 -22.35
C ALA A 189 -4.79 -6.86 -22.45
N ASN A 190 -4.83 -7.98 -23.17
CA ASN A 190 -3.67 -8.84 -23.40
C ASN A 190 -2.96 -8.44 -24.70
N LEU A 191 -1.68 -8.07 -24.59
CA LEU A 191 -0.73 -7.85 -25.69
C LEU A 191 0.09 -9.09 -26.02
N GLY A 192 0.06 -10.11 -25.15
CA GLY A 192 0.80 -11.35 -25.28
C GLY A 192 0.11 -12.36 -26.18
N ARG A 193 0.62 -13.59 -26.13
CA ARG A 193 0.06 -14.73 -26.89
C ARG A 193 -0.51 -15.78 -25.93
N ALA A 194 -1.26 -16.74 -26.46
CA ALA A 194 -1.67 -17.90 -25.69
C ALA A 194 -0.42 -18.61 -25.10
N GLY A 195 -0.38 -18.79 -23.78
CA GLY A 195 0.75 -19.38 -23.05
C GLY A 195 1.83 -18.40 -22.58
N ASN A 196 1.83 -17.14 -23.05
CA ASN A 196 2.69 -16.08 -22.54
C ASN A 196 1.93 -14.74 -22.58
N PRO A 197 0.97 -14.52 -21.64
CA PRO A 197 0.18 -13.31 -21.62
C PRO A 197 1.01 -12.12 -21.13
N GLU A 198 0.79 -10.97 -21.73
CA GLU A 198 1.39 -9.71 -21.32
C GLU A 198 0.27 -8.68 -21.23
N TRP A 199 0.10 -8.08 -20.06
CA TRP A 199 -1.09 -7.31 -19.77
C TRP A 199 -0.79 -5.82 -19.77
N LEU A 200 -1.66 -5.03 -20.38
CA LEU A 200 -1.81 -3.63 -19.98
C LEU A 200 -2.92 -3.50 -18.94
N PHE A 201 -2.78 -2.49 -18.09
CA PHE A 201 -3.76 -2.10 -17.09
C PHE A 201 -3.99 -0.61 -17.17
N LEU A 202 -5.24 -0.21 -17.02
CA LEU A 202 -5.69 1.17 -17.06
C LEU A 202 -6.65 1.41 -15.89
N SER A 203 -6.30 2.35 -15.02
CA SER A 203 -7.04 2.64 -13.78
C SER A 203 -7.17 4.16 -13.58
N PRO A 204 -8.30 4.65 -13.05
CA PRO A 204 -8.47 6.07 -12.77
C PRO A 204 -7.56 6.54 -11.64
N ASN A 205 -7.21 7.84 -11.65
CA ASN A 205 -6.62 8.50 -10.49
C ASN A 205 -7.69 8.85 -9.44
N ASP A 206 -8.87 9.30 -9.86
CA ASP A 206 -10.01 9.47 -8.96
C ASP A 206 -10.64 8.10 -8.62
N VAL A 207 -10.39 7.65 -7.39
CA VAL A 207 -10.83 6.34 -6.89
C VAL A 207 -11.66 6.52 -5.61
N PRO A 208 -12.50 5.57 -5.22
CA PRO A 208 -13.13 5.59 -3.91
C PRO A 208 -12.08 5.79 -2.81
N ARG A 209 -12.44 6.46 -1.70
CA ARG A 209 -11.50 6.62 -0.58
C ARG A 209 -11.15 5.30 0.08
N SER A 210 -12.06 4.34 0.03
CA SER A 210 -11.92 3.04 0.68
C SER A 210 -12.67 1.97 -0.10
N PHE A 211 -12.35 0.72 0.19
CA PHE A 211 -13.10 -0.43 -0.33
C PHE A 211 -13.01 -1.63 0.60
N ALA A 212 -13.99 -2.51 0.46
CA ALA A 212 -14.02 -3.85 1.04
C ALA A 212 -14.55 -4.80 -0.03
N ARG A 213 -14.21 -6.09 0.04
CA ARG A 213 -14.71 -7.11 -0.89
C ARG A 213 -15.98 -7.75 -0.34
N PRO A 214 -16.98 -8.07 -1.18
CA PRO A 214 -18.25 -8.63 -0.72
C PRO A 214 -18.15 -9.91 0.12
N HIS A 215 -17.08 -10.69 -0.04
CA HIS A 215 -16.87 -11.97 0.66
C HIS A 215 -16.16 -11.83 2.00
N GLU A 216 -15.77 -10.62 2.41
CA GLU A 216 -15.02 -10.41 3.65
C GLU A 216 -15.94 -10.44 4.88
N ARG A 217 -15.43 -11.08 5.94
CA ARG A 217 -16.03 -11.08 7.28
C ARG A 217 -16.07 -9.60 7.72
N ASN A 218 -17.26 -9.01 7.80
CA ASN A 218 -17.55 -7.59 8.13
C ASN A 218 -17.77 -6.62 6.95
N PHE A 219 -17.93 -7.10 5.70
CA PHE A 219 -18.25 -6.23 4.56
C PHE A 219 -19.46 -5.32 4.81
N THR A 220 -20.57 -5.86 5.34
CA THR A 220 -21.82 -5.10 5.56
C THR A 220 -21.63 -3.89 6.46
N GLU A 221 -20.84 -4.04 7.51
CA GLU A 221 -20.57 -2.98 8.50
C GLU A 221 -19.57 -1.96 7.97
N ARG A 222 -18.61 -2.41 7.15
CA ARG A 222 -17.45 -1.59 6.78
C ARG A 222 -17.52 -0.91 5.44
N HIS A 223 -18.22 -1.47 4.43
CA HIS A 223 -18.14 -0.99 3.04
C HIS A 223 -18.57 0.48 2.82
N ARG A 224 -19.09 1.15 3.85
CA ARG A 224 -19.47 2.58 3.84
C ARG A 224 -18.59 3.47 4.71
N LEU A 225 -17.58 2.90 5.37
CA LEU A 225 -16.59 3.66 6.12
C LEU A 225 -15.74 4.45 5.13
N LEU A 226 -15.55 5.75 5.39
CA LEU A 226 -14.85 6.69 4.50
C LEU A 226 -15.53 6.84 3.10
N PRO A 227 -16.76 7.39 3.03
CA PRO A 227 -17.42 7.60 1.74
C PRO A 227 -16.73 8.69 0.90
N GLY A 228 -17.01 8.68 -0.40
CA GLY A 228 -16.48 9.63 -1.37
C GLY A 228 -15.25 9.11 -2.10
N ASN A 229 -14.64 9.98 -2.91
CA ASN A 229 -13.46 9.67 -3.71
C ASN A 229 -12.22 10.43 -3.19
N ALA A 230 -11.06 9.94 -3.57
CA ALA A 230 -9.77 10.60 -3.41
C ALA A 230 -8.84 10.24 -4.57
N ALA A 231 -7.82 11.05 -4.77
CA ALA A 231 -6.77 10.76 -5.73
C ALA A 231 -5.91 9.59 -5.26
N HIS A 232 -5.63 8.64 -6.15
CA HIS A 232 -4.64 7.59 -5.95
C HIS A 232 -3.23 8.20 -5.83
N TYR A 233 -2.93 9.22 -6.64
CA TYR A 233 -1.75 10.08 -6.56
C TYR A 233 -2.22 11.53 -6.47
N ALA A 234 -1.96 12.18 -5.32
CA ALA A 234 -2.43 13.53 -5.04
C ALA A 234 -1.84 14.59 -5.98
N GLU A 235 -0.72 14.30 -6.62
CA GLU A 235 -0.03 15.17 -7.58
C GLU A 235 -0.72 15.22 -8.94
N LEU A 236 -1.60 14.26 -9.24
CA LEU A 236 -2.23 14.12 -10.55
C LEU A 236 -3.63 14.77 -10.56
N PRO A 237 -4.05 15.34 -11.71
CA PRO A 237 -5.44 15.72 -11.93
C PRO A 237 -6.41 14.55 -11.71
N ALA A 238 -7.64 14.85 -11.25
CA ALA A 238 -8.65 13.83 -10.95
C ALA A 238 -9.09 13.05 -12.21
N ASP A 239 -9.08 13.70 -13.37
CA ASP A 239 -9.40 13.14 -14.68
C ASP A 239 -8.21 12.42 -15.35
N SER A 240 -7.15 12.13 -14.59
CA SER A 240 -6.02 11.34 -15.07
C SER A 240 -6.28 9.83 -14.94
N TYR A 241 -5.67 9.07 -15.84
CA TYR A 241 -5.61 7.61 -15.75
C TYR A 241 -4.17 7.13 -15.72
N LEU A 242 -3.92 6.13 -14.88
CA LEU A 242 -2.67 5.40 -14.81
C LEU A 242 -2.71 4.24 -15.80
N LEU A 243 -1.67 4.14 -16.61
CA LEU A 243 -1.53 3.17 -17.68
C LEU A 243 -0.22 2.38 -17.50
N ARG A 244 -0.34 1.13 -17.04
CA ARG A 244 0.77 0.18 -17.00
C ARG A 244 0.76 -0.63 -18.28
N VAL A 245 1.88 -0.66 -18.99
CA VAL A 245 2.01 -1.32 -20.30
C VAL A 245 3.39 -1.99 -20.39
N PRO A 246 3.54 -3.15 -21.07
CA PRO A 246 4.86 -3.75 -21.29
C PRO A 246 5.81 -2.81 -22.04
N ASP A 247 7.09 -2.82 -21.67
CA ASP A 247 8.12 -1.90 -22.21
C ASP A 247 8.14 -1.84 -23.74
N ARG A 248 8.01 -2.99 -24.40
CA ARG A 248 8.03 -3.09 -25.87
C ARG A 248 6.94 -2.28 -26.56
N ALA A 249 5.82 -2.02 -25.87
CA ALA A 249 4.68 -1.30 -26.43
C ALA A 249 4.66 0.18 -26.01
N ARG A 250 5.51 0.56 -25.05
CA ARG A 250 5.43 1.86 -24.38
C ARG A 250 5.70 3.04 -25.30
N GLU A 251 6.83 3.03 -26.01
CA GLU A 251 7.24 4.13 -26.88
C GLU A 251 6.26 4.34 -28.05
N GLY A 252 5.82 3.24 -28.68
CA GLY A 252 4.84 3.29 -29.77
C GLY A 252 3.48 3.80 -29.29
N LEU A 253 3.07 3.42 -28.08
CA LEU A 253 1.82 3.88 -27.48
C LEU A 253 1.85 5.37 -27.16
N LEU A 254 2.93 5.87 -26.55
CA LEU A 254 3.09 7.30 -26.27
C LEU A 254 2.97 8.14 -27.54
N LYS A 255 3.71 7.77 -28.60
CA LYS A 255 3.62 8.46 -29.90
C LYS A 255 2.20 8.44 -30.47
N SER A 256 1.49 7.31 -30.34
CA SER A 256 0.12 7.20 -30.85
C SER A 256 -0.89 8.03 -30.04
N LEU A 257 -0.69 8.15 -28.73
CA LEU A 257 -1.52 8.97 -27.84
C LEU A 257 -1.30 10.46 -28.14
N GLU A 258 -0.04 10.89 -28.27
CA GLU A 258 0.32 12.26 -28.67
C GLU A 258 -0.29 12.64 -30.02
N GLN A 259 -0.24 11.75 -31.02
CA GLN A 259 -0.88 11.95 -32.33
C GLN A 259 -2.41 12.02 -32.28
N SER A 260 -3.00 11.57 -31.17
CA SER A 260 -4.45 11.59 -30.93
C SER A 260 -4.82 12.66 -29.90
N ASP A 261 -3.96 13.65 -29.70
CA ASP A 261 -4.12 14.80 -28.79
C ASP A 261 -4.28 14.41 -27.31
N TRP A 262 -3.76 13.25 -26.89
CA TRP A 262 -3.68 12.88 -25.48
C TRP A 262 -2.34 13.30 -24.88
N LEU A 263 -2.38 14.02 -23.76
CA LEU A 263 -1.20 14.29 -22.95
C LEU A 263 -0.88 13.06 -22.11
N ALA A 264 0.29 12.46 -22.36
CA ALA A 264 0.74 11.30 -21.62
C ALA A 264 2.23 11.34 -21.31
N GLY A 265 2.61 10.89 -20.12
CA GLY A 265 4.00 10.91 -19.66
C GLY A 265 4.27 9.90 -18.55
N PRO A 266 5.54 9.63 -18.21
CA PRO A 266 5.90 8.76 -17.09
C PRO A 266 5.36 9.29 -15.75
N LEU A 267 4.75 8.42 -14.93
CA LEU A 267 4.25 8.79 -13.59
C LEU A 267 5.32 9.43 -12.69
N LYS A 268 6.55 8.94 -12.77
CA LYS A 268 7.69 9.48 -12.03
C LYS A 268 7.92 10.97 -12.29
N ASP A 269 7.59 11.49 -13.47
CA ASP A 269 7.81 12.90 -13.80
C ASP A 269 6.82 13.82 -13.06
N TYR A 270 5.70 13.27 -12.57
CA TYR A 270 4.73 13.99 -11.74
C TYR A 270 5.06 13.88 -10.25
N VAL A 271 5.53 12.70 -9.82
CA VAL A 271 5.69 12.34 -8.41
C VAL A 271 7.11 12.63 -7.88
N SER A 272 8.13 12.69 -8.75
CA SER A 272 9.51 12.98 -8.38
C SER A 272 9.89 14.47 -8.41
N ASN A 273 9.02 15.33 -8.95
CA ASN A 273 9.24 16.78 -9.06
C ASN A 273 8.80 17.58 -7.81
N GLN A 274 8.70 16.93 -6.64
CA GLN A 274 8.44 17.56 -5.33
C GLN A 274 9.32 17.01 -4.19
#